data_AF-A0A645GK40-F1
#
_entry.id   AF-A0A645GK40-F1
#
_cell.length_a   1.000
_cell.length_b   1.000
_cell.length_c   1.000
_cell.angle_alpha   90.00
_cell.angle_beta   90.00
_cell.angle_gamma   90.00
#
_symmetry.space_group_name_H-M   'P 1'
#
loop_
_entity.id
_entity.type
_entity.pdbx_description
1 polymer ?
#
loop_
_entity_poly.entity_id
_entity_poly.type
_entity_poly.pdbx_seq_one_letter_code
_entity_poly.pdbx_strand_id
1 'polypeptide(L)'
;MTPTAKVMQKYLSAWNLNPAAKPDAPLFVNHQGNRLTRPGVTYILKKYMSEMGADENTITPHIMRHSKAMHLLRADVDLNYIRDFLGHVNTSTTEVYAKADSEMKRKALEKAHFDVPLENQTTWQKNENLMSWLQSL
;
A
#
# COMPACT_ATOMS: atom_id res chain seq x y z
N MET A 1 2.58 14.57 15.71
CA MET A 1 1.10 14.47 15.85
C MET A 1 0.34 15.78 15.65
N THR A 2 0.98 16.94 15.86
CA THR A 2 0.35 18.28 15.80
C THR A 2 -0.30 18.69 14.47
N PRO A 3 0.22 18.32 13.27
CA PRO A 3 -0.34 18.80 12.00
C PRO A 3 -1.75 18.27 11.69
N THR A 4 -1.98 16.96 11.85
CA THR A 4 -3.27 16.34 11.53
C THR A 4 -4.39 16.84 12.45
N ALA A 5 -4.10 17.00 13.75
CA ALA A 5 -5.06 17.55 14.70
C ALA A 5 -5.49 18.98 14.32
N LYS A 6 -4.53 19.82 13.88
CA LYS A 6 -4.83 21.18 13.39
C LYS A 6 -5.70 21.16 12.14
N VAL A 7 -5.41 20.29 11.18
CA VAL A 7 -6.23 20.13 9.95
C VAL A 7 -7.65 19.68 10.31
N MET A 8 -7.79 18.73 11.24
CA MET A 8 -9.09 18.26 11.71
C MET A 8 -9.88 19.36 12.42
N GLN A 9 -9.24 20.14 13.30
CA GLN A 9 -9.90 21.28 13.96
C GLN A 9 -10.41 22.30 12.94
N LYS A 10 -9.58 22.66 11.95
CA LYS A 10 -9.99 23.57 10.87
C LYS A 10 -11.20 23.02 10.10
N TYR A 11 -11.19 21.72 9.80
CA TYR A 11 -12.30 21.06 9.11
C TYR A 11 -13.60 21.09 9.93
N LEU A 12 -13.54 20.72 11.21
CA LEU A 12 -14.70 20.72 12.10
C LEU A 12 -15.32 22.11 12.23
N SER A 13 -14.48 23.14 12.40
CA SER A 13 -14.94 24.53 12.46
C SER A 13 -15.57 24.99 11.14
N ALA A 14 -14.99 24.63 9.99
CA ALA A 14 -15.51 25.00 8.68
C ALA A 14 -16.89 24.40 8.37
N TRP A 15 -17.16 23.19 8.90
CA TRP A 15 -18.44 22.49 8.70
C TRP A 15 -19.40 22.62 9.90
N ASN A 16 -19.03 23.39 10.93
CA ASN A 16 -19.76 23.52 12.19
C ASN A 16 -20.12 22.15 12.80
N LEU A 17 -19.19 21.20 12.74
CA LEU A 17 -19.36 19.85 13.25
C LEU A 17 -18.91 19.78 14.70
N ASN A 18 -19.77 19.26 15.56
CA ASN A 18 -19.45 18.96 16.96
C ASN A 18 -19.69 17.47 17.24
N PRO A 19 -18.66 16.62 17.06
CA PRO A 19 -18.75 15.19 17.31
C PRO A 19 -19.13 14.86 18.77
N ALA A 20 -18.78 15.73 19.74
CA ALA A 20 -19.15 15.51 21.14
C ALA A 20 -20.64 15.73 21.40
N ALA A 21 -21.27 16.68 20.69
CA ALA A 21 -22.70 16.94 20.80
C ALA A 21 -23.55 15.95 19.98
N LYS A 22 -23.00 15.41 18.88
CA LYS A 22 -23.68 14.45 18.00
C LYS A 22 -22.74 13.30 17.64
N PRO A 23 -22.60 12.29 18.50
CA PRO A 23 -21.65 11.18 18.31
C PRO A 23 -21.92 10.36 17.04
N ASP A 24 -23.20 10.23 16.66
CA ASP A 24 -23.62 9.43 15.49
C ASP A 24 -23.56 10.20 14.17
N ALA A 25 -23.30 11.51 14.21
CA ALA A 25 -23.20 12.32 13.01
C ALA A 25 -21.96 11.91 12.18
N PRO A 26 -22.06 11.92 10.84
CA PRO A 26 -20.91 11.61 10.00
C PRO A 26 -19.80 12.65 10.23
N LEU A 27 -18.60 12.17 10.60
CA LEU A 27 -17.45 13.04 10.80
C LEU A 27 -17.05 13.74 9.50
N PHE A 28 -17.14 13.05 8.35
CA PHE A 28 -16.84 13.62 7.05
C PHE A 28 -18.12 13.77 6.23
N VAL A 29 -18.37 15.00 5.78
CA VAL A 29 -19.55 15.37 4.99
C VAL A 29 -19.18 15.88 3.60
N ASN A 30 -20.12 15.76 2.67
CA ASN A 30 -20.07 16.35 1.35
C ASN A 30 -20.51 17.83 1.39
N HIS A 31 -20.56 18.48 0.23
CA HIS A 31 -20.89 19.91 0.16
C HIS A 31 -22.30 20.27 0.68
N GLN A 32 -23.19 19.28 0.78
CA GLN A 32 -24.57 19.42 1.23
C GLN A 32 -24.73 19.06 2.72
N GLY A 33 -23.65 18.72 3.42
CA GLY A 33 -23.68 18.28 4.82
C GLY A 33 -24.05 16.80 5.00
N ASN A 34 -24.23 16.03 3.93
CA ASN A 34 -24.53 14.60 3.99
C ASN A 34 -23.25 13.78 4.12
N ARG A 35 -23.35 12.53 4.60
CA ARG A 35 -22.21 11.60 4.73
C ARG A 35 -21.39 11.53 3.43
N LEU A 36 -20.08 11.72 3.54
CA LEU A 36 -19.16 11.56 2.41
C LEU A 36 -19.13 10.10 1.93
N THR A 37 -19.30 9.89 0.63
CA THR A 37 -19.38 8.55 0.02
C THR A 37 -18.04 8.13 -0.58
N ARG A 38 -17.87 6.82 -0.84
CA ARG A 38 -16.67 6.29 -1.49
C ARG A 38 -16.41 6.94 -2.87
N PRO A 39 -17.40 7.06 -3.79
CA PRO A 39 -17.20 7.80 -5.03
C PRO A 39 -16.85 9.28 -4.80
N GLY A 40 -17.40 9.90 -3.75
CA GLY A 40 -17.06 11.27 -3.36
C GLY A 40 -15.58 11.44 -3.00
N VAL A 41 -15.00 10.50 -2.26
CA VAL A 41 -13.55 10.50 -1.96
C VAL A 41 -12.73 10.37 -3.24
N THR A 42 -13.10 9.45 -4.14
CA THR A 42 -12.42 9.30 -5.43
C THR A 42 -12.51 10.59 -6.26
N TYR A 43 -13.67 11.23 -6.30
CA TYR A 43 -13.87 12.50 -7.00
C TYR A 43 -12.95 13.61 -6.45
N ILE A 44 -12.87 13.75 -5.12
CA ILE A 44 -11.99 14.73 -4.47
C ILE A 44 -10.52 14.51 -4.86
N LEU A 45 -10.06 13.26 -4.86
CA LEU A 45 -8.69 12.94 -5.28
C LEU A 45 -8.44 13.29 -6.75
N LYS A 46 -9.36 12.89 -7.65
CA LYS A 46 -9.25 13.22 -9.08
C LYS A 46 -9.18 14.72 -9.33
N LYS A 47 -10.01 15.49 -8.63
CA LYS A 47 -9.98 16.95 -8.69
C LYS A 47 -8.59 17.51 -8.39
N TYR A 48 -7.97 17.09 -7.28
CA TYR A 48 -6.63 17.57 -6.92
C TYR A 48 -5.53 17.08 -7.87
N MET A 49 -5.65 15.87 -8.42
CA MET A 49 -4.74 15.38 -9.46
C MET A 49 -4.78 16.24 -10.71
N SER A 50 -6.00 16.60 -11.15
CA SER A 50 -6.25 17.48 -12.29
C SER A 50 -5.66 18.88 -12.06
N GLU A 51 -5.86 19.45 -10.87
CA GLU A 51 -5.29 20.75 -10.47
C GLU A 51 -3.75 20.75 -10.45
N MET A 52 -3.13 19.59 -10.22
CA MET A 52 -1.67 19.41 -10.25
C MET A 52 -1.12 19.11 -11.65
N GLY A 53 -1.98 18.98 -12.67
CA GLY A 53 -1.58 18.59 -14.03
C GLY A 53 -1.13 17.13 -14.15
N ALA A 54 -1.51 16.27 -13.20
CA ALA A 54 -1.21 14.85 -13.21
C ALA A 54 -2.38 14.04 -13.76
N ASP A 55 -2.10 12.84 -14.29
CA ASP A 55 -3.17 11.95 -14.75
C ASP A 55 -4.09 11.54 -13.58
N GLU A 56 -5.37 11.83 -13.73
CA GLU A 56 -6.41 11.61 -12.71
C GLU A 56 -6.61 10.14 -12.36
N ASN A 57 -6.16 9.21 -13.21
CA ASN A 57 -6.27 7.77 -12.94
C ASN A 57 -5.00 7.18 -12.31
N THR A 58 -3.91 7.95 -12.21
CA THR A 58 -2.65 7.48 -11.64
C THR A 58 -2.75 7.25 -10.13
N ILE A 59 -3.51 8.08 -9.40
CA ILE A 59 -3.63 7.98 -7.93
C ILE A 59 -5.09 7.72 -7.54
N THR A 60 -5.32 6.60 -6.85
CA THR A 60 -6.63 6.21 -6.32
C THR A 60 -6.53 5.93 -4.80
N PRO A 61 -7.67 5.91 -4.06
CA PRO A 61 -7.66 5.53 -2.64
C PRO A 61 -6.99 4.17 -2.37
N HIS A 62 -7.18 3.21 -3.27
CA HIS A 62 -6.59 1.87 -3.15
C HIS A 62 -5.07 1.92 -3.32
N ILE A 63 -4.57 2.70 -4.28
CA ILE A 63 -3.12 2.89 -4.49
C ILE A 63 -2.49 3.60 -3.28
N MET A 64 -3.11 4.67 -2.77
CA MET A 64 -2.61 5.36 -1.56
C MET A 64 -2.53 4.41 -0.35
N ARG A 65 -3.54 3.54 -0.17
CA ARG A 65 -3.56 2.53 0.89
C ARG A 65 -2.42 1.52 0.71
N HIS A 66 -2.23 1.00 -0.51
CA HIS A 66 -1.15 0.08 -0.83
C HIS A 66 0.23 0.71 -0.57
N SER A 67 0.45 1.94 -1.03
CA SER A 67 1.70 2.67 -0.78
C SER A 67 1.96 2.84 0.71
N LYS A 68 0.95 3.19 1.52
CA LYS A 68 1.11 3.28 2.98
C LYS A 68 1.48 1.93 3.59
N ALA A 69 0.87 0.84 3.14
CA ALA A 69 1.20 -0.51 3.60
C ALA A 69 2.66 -0.87 3.31
N MET A 70 3.12 -0.63 2.07
CA MET A 70 4.50 -0.88 1.67
C MET A 70 5.50 0.00 2.43
N HIS A 71 5.15 1.26 2.72
CA HIS A 71 6.00 2.12 3.55
C HIS A 71 6.16 1.59 4.98
N LEU A 72 5.09 1.06 5.59
CA LEU A 72 5.18 0.45 6.92
C LEU A 72 5.99 -0.85 6.88
N LEU A 73 5.77 -1.67 5.84
CA LEU A 73 6.50 -2.91 5.66
C LEU A 73 8.01 -2.66 5.54
N ARG A 74 8.41 -1.70 4.70
CA ARG A 74 9.82 -1.31 4.53
C ARG A 74 10.44 -0.67 5.77
N ALA A 75 9.61 -0.12 6.66
CA ALA A 75 10.03 0.37 7.96
C ALA A 75 10.12 -0.75 9.01
N ASP A 76 10.07 -2.01 8.59
CA ASP A 76 10.18 -3.21 9.43
C ASP A 76 9.05 -3.33 10.47
N VAL A 77 7.87 -2.76 10.17
CA VAL A 77 6.67 -2.96 10.97
C VAL A 77 6.12 -4.35 10.69
N ASP A 78 5.83 -5.10 11.75
CA ASP A 78 5.29 -6.46 11.65
C ASP A 78 3.96 -6.47 10.87
N LEU A 79 3.85 -7.42 9.94
CA LEU A 79 2.73 -7.59 9.02
C LEU A 79 1.37 -7.72 9.72
N ASN A 80 1.32 -8.32 10.91
CA ASN A 80 0.10 -8.41 11.71
C ASN A 80 -0.37 -7.02 12.14
N TYR A 81 0.56 -6.16 12.57
CA TYR A 81 0.23 -4.78 12.92
C TYR A 81 -0.18 -3.97 11.70
N ILE A 82 0.46 -4.17 10.54
CA ILE A 82 0.06 -3.50 9.29
C ILE A 82 -1.36 -3.92 8.89
N ARG A 83 -1.68 -5.22 8.97
CA ARG A 83 -3.02 -5.76 8.69
C ARG A 83 -4.06 -5.11 9.60
N ASP A 84 -3.80 -5.10 10.90
CA ASP A 84 -4.74 -4.57 11.89
C ASP A 84 -4.89 -3.05 11.74
N PHE A 85 -3.79 -2.33 11.48
CA PHE A 85 -3.77 -0.89 11.23
C PHE A 85 -4.60 -0.48 10.00
N LEU A 86 -4.49 -1.25 8.92
CA LEU A 86 -5.28 -0.98 7.72
C LEU A 86 -6.74 -1.44 7.90
N GLY A 87 -7.01 -2.33 8.87
CA GLY A 87 -8.30 -2.98 9.13
C GLY A 87 -8.48 -4.21 8.25
N HIS A 88 -9.18 -5.23 8.78
CA HIS A 88 -9.44 -6.63 8.32
C HIS A 88 -9.68 -6.88 6.82
N VAL A 89 -8.85 -6.34 5.94
CA VAL A 89 -8.82 -6.70 4.53
C VAL A 89 -8.20 -8.06 4.49
N ASN A 90 -9.07 -9.06 4.32
CA ASN A 90 -8.84 -10.44 3.99
C ASN A 90 -7.34 -10.81 3.85
N THR A 91 -6.86 -11.71 4.71
CA THR A 91 -5.46 -12.17 4.82
C THR A 91 -4.83 -12.57 3.47
N SER A 92 -5.66 -12.86 2.46
CA SER A 92 -5.27 -13.00 1.04
C SER A 92 -4.47 -11.82 0.47
N THR A 93 -4.66 -10.58 0.95
CA THR A 93 -3.91 -9.40 0.46
C THR A 93 -2.64 -9.08 1.25
N THR A 94 -2.46 -9.66 2.44
CA THR A 94 -1.25 -9.44 3.25
C THR A 94 -0.07 -10.25 2.71
N GLU A 95 -0.32 -11.44 2.18
CA GLU A 95 0.67 -12.25 1.45
C GLU A 95 1.26 -11.51 0.25
N VAL A 96 0.47 -10.66 -0.43
CA VAL A 96 0.94 -9.86 -1.56
C VAL A 96 2.03 -8.88 -1.10
N TYR A 97 1.92 -8.29 0.09
CA TYR A 97 2.93 -7.38 0.62
C TYR A 97 4.26 -8.11 0.93
N ALA A 98 4.19 -9.26 1.60
CA ALA A 98 5.36 -10.09 1.87
C ALA A 98 6.03 -10.60 0.58
N LYS A 99 5.22 -10.90 -0.45
CA LYS A 99 5.73 -11.32 -1.77
C LYS A 99 6.23 -10.16 -2.63
N ALA A 100 5.83 -8.93 -2.37
CA ALA A 100 6.20 -7.76 -3.17
C ALA A 100 7.59 -7.21 -2.84
N ASP A 101 8.12 -7.45 -1.64
CA ASP A 101 9.41 -6.91 -1.24
C ASP A 101 10.55 -7.93 -1.40
N SER A 102 11.30 -7.80 -2.51
CA SER A 102 12.47 -8.62 -2.82
C SER A 102 13.57 -8.52 -1.77
N GLU A 103 13.69 -7.39 -1.09
CA GLU A 103 14.74 -7.17 -0.08
C GLU A 103 14.38 -7.83 1.24
N MET A 104 13.11 -7.81 1.65
CA MET A 104 12.66 -8.62 2.79
C MET A 104 12.82 -10.12 2.53
N LYS A 105 12.52 -10.59 1.31
CA LYS A 105 12.77 -12.00 0.94
C LYS A 105 14.24 -12.36 1.07
N ARG A 106 15.14 -11.52 0.56
CA ARG A 106 16.59 -11.70 0.71
C ARG A 106 16.99 -11.79 2.19
N LYS A 107 16.55 -10.84 3.02
CA LYS A 107 16.84 -10.83 4.46
C LYS A 107 16.28 -12.06 5.19
N ALA A 108 15.08 -12.51 4.83
CA ALA A 108 14.48 -13.71 5.40
C ALA A 108 15.26 -14.98 5.01
N LEU A 109 15.72 -15.08 3.75
CA LEU A 109 16.58 -16.17 3.29
C LEU A 109 17.94 -16.18 4.02
N GLU A 110 18.57 -15.00 4.17
CA GLU A 110 19.82 -14.85 4.90
C GLU A 110 19.68 -15.24 6.38
N LYS A 111 18.58 -14.82 7.03
CA LYS A 111 18.29 -15.12 8.43
C LYS A 111 17.93 -16.59 8.67
N ALA A 112 17.30 -17.24 7.69
CA ALA A 112 16.95 -18.66 7.77
C ALA A 112 18.17 -19.57 7.59
N HIS A 113 19.36 -19.03 7.27
CA HIS A 113 20.59 -19.78 7.01
C HIS A 113 20.34 -21.01 6.13
N PHE A 114 19.57 -20.83 5.05
CA PHE A 114 19.65 -21.79 3.96
C PHE A 114 21.06 -21.65 3.38
N ASP A 115 21.94 -22.59 3.67
CA ASP A 115 23.00 -22.98 2.75
C ASP A 115 22.28 -23.44 1.49
N VAL A 116 21.82 -22.48 0.67
CA VAL A 116 21.43 -22.77 -0.70
C VAL A 116 22.74 -23.25 -1.30
N PRO A 117 22.88 -24.54 -1.64
CA PRO A 117 24.05 -24.96 -2.36
C PRO A 117 24.07 -24.06 -3.59
N LEU A 118 25.15 -23.30 -3.76
CA LEU A 118 25.47 -22.72 -5.06
C LEU A 118 25.71 -23.93 -5.97
N GLU A 119 24.65 -24.58 -6.43
CA GLU A 119 24.72 -25.48 -7.56
C GLU A 119 25.09 -24.59 -8.74
N ASN A 120 26.40 -24.43 -8.91
CA ASN A 120 27.02 -23.58 -9.92
C ASN A 120 26.75 -24.05 -11.36
N GLN A 121 25.85 -25.02 -11.56
CA GLN A 121 25.28 -25.37 -12.85
C GLN A 121 23.83 -25.83 -12.68
N THR A 122 22.92 -25.00 -13.17
CA THR A 122 21.50 -25.37 -13.36
C THR A 122 21.40 -26.54 -14.35
N THR A 123 20.39 -27.41 -14.22
CA THR A 123 20.27 -28.68 -14.97
C THR A 123 20.38 -28.53 -16.50
N TRP A 124 19.97 -27.39 -17.05
CA TRP A 124 20.09 -27.05 -18.47
C TRP A 124 21.53 -26.70 -18.93
N GLN A 125 22.41 -26.23 -18.03
CA GLN A 125 23.83 -25.93 -18.29
C GLN A 125 24.65 -27.21 -18.35
N LYS A 126 24.14 -28.30 -17.77
CA LYS A 126 24.71 -29.65 -17.88
C LYS A 126 24.30 -30.36 -19.19
N ASN A 127 23.37 -29.79 -19.96
CA ASN A 127 22.94 -30.37 -21.22
C ASN A 127 23.86 -29.90 -22.36
N GLU A 128 24.82 -30.74 -22.72
CA GLU A 128 25.83 -30.45 -23.75
C GLU A 128 25.19 -30.11 -25.11
N ASN A 129 24.10 -30.80 -25.48
CA ASN A 129 23.39 -30.52 -26.73
C ASN A 129 22.75 -29.13 -26.74
N LEU A 130 22.12 -28.73 -25.64
CA LEU A 130 21.51 -27.42 -25.51
C LEU A 130 22.54 -26.29 -25.54
N MET A 131 23.68 -26.49 -24.86
CA MET A 131 24.77 -25.51 -24.83
C MET A 131 25.47 -25.40 -26.19
N SER A 132 25.68 -26.52 -26.88
CA SER A 132 26.23 -26.54 -28.24
C SER A 132 25.32 -25.80 -29.22
N TRP A 133 23.99 -25.95 -29.09
CA TRP A 133 23.03 -25.24 -29.92
C TRP A 133 23.04 -23.74 -29.66
N LEU A 134 23.04 -23.31 -28.39
CA LEU A 134 23.08 -21.89 -28.01
C LEU A 134 24.36 -21.17 -28.46
N GLN A 135 25.50 -21.88 -28.49
CA GLN A 135 26.78 -21.33 -28.97
C GLN A 135 26.89 -21.23 -30.50
N SER A 136 25.95 -21.85 -31.23
CA SER A 136 25.92 -21.85 -32.70
C SER A 136 25.01 -20.80 -33.32
N LEU A 137 24.28 -20.04 -32.49
CA LEU A 137 23.48 -18.86 -32.84
C LEU A 137 24.37 -17.61 -32.89
#